data_AF-A0A1M4WCH2-F1
#
_entry.id   AF-A0A1M4WCH2-F1
#
_cell.length_a   1.000
_cell.length_b   1.000
_cell.length_c   1.000
_cell.angle_alpha   90.00
_cell.angle_beta   90.00
_cell.angle_gamma   90.00
#
_symmetry.space_group_name_H-M   'P 1'
#
loop_
_entity.id
_entity.type
_entity.pdbx_description
1 polymer ?
#
loop_
_entity_poly.entity_id
_entity_poly.type
_entity_poly.pdbx_seq_one_letter_code
_entity_poly.pdbx_strand_id
1 'polypeptide(L)'
;MQIKENLFSGHLIHFDSCSVVKGTENRIKKFMKLTGASYVTGFRDDVDFIESLAFEMIFIDFLSNHKNIEEAIKDFSAVHSSLCEKLKFRIISSL
;
A
#
# COMPACT_ATOMS: atom_id res chain seq x y z
N MET A 1 -13.96 0.99 -16.51
CA MET A 1 -12.51 1.30 -16.56
C MET A 1 -11.81 0.05 -17.08
N GLN A 2 -11.22 0.09 -18.29
CA GLN A 2 -10.38 -1.00 -18.78
C GLN A 2 -8.97 -0.80 -18.21
N ILE A 3 -8.52 -1.73 -17.37
CA ILE A 3 -7.15 -1.73 -16.84
C ILE A 3 -6.26 -2.38 -17.90
N LYS A 4 -5.30 -1.62 -18.43
CA LYS A 4 -4.31 -2.12 -19.39
C LYS A 4 -3.29 -3.02 -18.68
N GLU A 5 -2.80 -4.02 -19.41
CA GLU A 5 -1.69 -4.84 -18.93
C GLU A 5 -0.45 -3.98 -18.67
N ASN A 6 0.28 -4.27 -17.59
CA ASN A 6 1.53 -3.59 -17.21
C ASN A 6 1.43 -2.07 -16.97
N LEU A 7 0.22 -1.52 -16.79
CA LEU A 7 -0.01 -0.09 -16.57
C LEU A 7 0.80 0.49 -15.39
N PHE A 8 1.08 -0.31 -14.37
CA PHE A 8 1.72 0.08 -13.12
C PHE A 8 3.06 -0.62 -12.91
N SER A 9 3.72 -1.08 -13.98
CA SER A 9 5.01 -1.78 -13.91
C SER A 9 6.03 -0.97 -13.11
N GLY A 10 6.59 -1.54 -12.06
CA GLY A 10 7.61 -0.89 -11.22
C GLY A 10 7.07 0.14 -10.21
N HIS A 11 5.75 0.32 -10.12
CA HIS A 11 5.15 1.31 -9.24
C HIS A 11 4.58 0.67 -7.96
N LEU A 12 4.59 1.46 -6.88
CA LEU A 12 3.75 1.24 -5.72
C LEU A 12 2.36 1.85 -5.99
N ILE A 13 1.31 1.10 -5.69
CA ILE A 13 -0.07 1.56 -5.79
C ILE A 13 -0.68 1.61 -4.39
N HIS A 14 -1.12 2.79 -3.99
CA HIS A 14 -1.80 2.99 -2.72
C HIS A 14 -3.31 3.13 -2.96
N PHE A 15 -4.12 2.37 -2.21
CA PHE A 15 -5.57 2.51 -2.17
C PHE A 15 -5.98 3.20 -0.86
N ASP A 16 -6.31 4.48 -0.96
CA ASP A 16 -6.80 5.34 0.13
C ASP A 16 -8.16 4.87 0.68
N SER A 17 -9.06 4.44 -0.20
CA SER A 17 -10.38 3.93 0.22
C SER A 17 -10.27 2.74 1.17
N CYS A 18 -10.97 2.84 2.31
CA CYS A 18 -11.03 1.80 3.33
C CYS A 18 -11.58 0.46 2.78
N SER A 19 -11.14 -0.64 3.39
CA SER A 19 -11.61 -2.01 3.12
C SER A 19 -11.32 -2.58 1.71
N VAL A 20 -10.56 -1.89 0.84
CA VAL A 20 -10.14 -2.44 -0.48
C VAL A 20 -9.24 -3.67 -0.33
N VAL A 21 -8.48 -3.73 0.78
CA VAL A 21 -7.56 -4.83 1.09
C VAL A 21 -8.23 -5.96 1.89
N LYS A 22 -9.52 -5.84 2.22
CA LYS A 22 -10.26 -6.82 3.04
C LYS A 22 -10.70 -8.05 2.24
N GLY A 23 -10.21 -9.24 2.60
CA GLY A 23 -10.64 -10.50 1.95
C GLY A 23 -10.23 -10.60 0.48
N THR A 24 -9.32 -9.74 0.04
CA THR A 24 -8.99 -9.50 -1.36
C THR A 24 -7.53 -9.79 -1.70
N GLU A 25 -6.72 -10.41 -0.84
CA GLU A 25 -5.30 -10.64 -1.16
C GLU A 25 -5.13 -11.36 -2.51
N ASN A 26 -5.97 -12.36 -2.80
CA ASN A 26 -6.01 -13.01 -4.12
C ASN A 26 -6.46 -12.07 -5.26
N ARG A 27 -7.37 -11.14 -5.00
CA ARG A 27 -7.80 -10.11 -5.98
C ARG A 27 -6.71 -9.06 -6.20
N ILE A 28 -6.00 -8.67 -5.15
CA ILE A 28 -4.86 -7.75 -5.21
C ILE A 28 -3.71 -8.42 -5.96
N LYS A 29 -3.38 -9.68 -5.65
CA LYS A 29 -2.37 -10.43 -6.41
C LYS A 29 -2.75 -10.57 -7.89
N LYS A 30 -4.03 -10.78 -8.21
CA LYS A 30 -4.53 -10.74 -9.60
C LYS A 30 -4.39 -9.36 -10.24
N PHE A 31 -4.73 -8.30 -9.51
CA PHE A 31 -4.52 -6.92 -9.94
C PHE A 31 -3.04 -6.67 -10.24
N MET A 32 -2.15 -6.98 -9.30
CA MET A 32 -0.70 -6.81 -9.46
C MET A 32 -0.16 -7.62 -10.64
N LYS A 33 -0.63 -8.87 -10.82
CA LYS A 33 -0.26 -9.70 -11.98
C LYS A 33 -0.71 -9.09 -13.31
N LEU A 34 -1.91 -8.50 -13.34
CA LEU A 34 -2.44 -7.86 -14.55
C LEU A 34 -1.73 -6.53 -14.83
N THR A 35 -1.50 -5.71 -13.81
CA THR A 35 -1.01 -4.34 -13.97
C THR A 35 0.49 -4.18 -13.86
N GLY A 36 1.22 -5.19 -13.39
CA GLY A 36 2.66 -5.11 -13.12
C GLY A 36 3.03 -4.32 -11.87
N ALA A 37 2.07 -3.96 -11.00
CA ALA A 37 2.37 -3.23 -9.77
C ALA A 37 3.32 -4.04 -8.87
N SER A 38 4.39 -3.39 -8.39
CA SER A 38 5.40 -4.03 -7.53
C SER A 38 4.92 -4.17 -6.09
N TYR A 39 4.20 -3.15 -5.62
CA TYR A 39 3.63 -3.09 -4.28
C TYR A 39 2.21 -2.54 -4.32
N VAL A 40 1.35 -3.06 -3.45
CA VAL A 40 0.04 -2.50 -3.16
C VAL A 40 -0.05 -2.20 -1.67
N THR A 41 -0.50 -1.00 -1.32
CA THR A 41 -0.73 -0.61 0.07
C THR A 41 -2.15 -0.11 0.30
N GLY A 42 -2.61 -0.17 1.54
CA GLY A 42 -3.92 0.35 1.95
C GLY A 42 -4.38 -0.23 3.28
N PHE A 43 -5.54 0.22 3.74
CA PHE A 43 -6.14 -0.21 5.00
C PHE A 43 -7.04 -1.44 4.80
N ARG A 44 -6.86 -2.45 5.66
CA ARG A 44 -7.66 -3.69 5.61
C ARG A 44 -9.07 -3.51 6.14
N ASP A 45 -9.29 -2.64 7.11
CA ASP A 45 -10.57 -2.40 7.75
C ASP A 45 -10.94 -0.91 7.65
N ASP A 46 -12.15 -0.56 8.11
CA ASP A 46 -12.52 0.84 8.23
C ASP A 46 -11.72 1.48 9.36
N VAL A 47 -11.03 2.57 9.01
CA VAL A 47 -10.19 3.37 9.90
C VAL A 47 -10.83 4.77 9.97
N ASP A 48 -10.69 5.43 11.12
CA ASP A 48 -11.11 6.83 11.22
C ASP A 48 -10.39 7.69 10.18
N PHE A 49 -11.15 8.54 9.49
CA PHE A 49 -10.64 9.34 8.37
C PHE A 49 -9.47 10.25 8.75
N ILE A 50 -9.49 10.83 9.95
CA ILE A 50 -8.40 11.71 10.39
C ILE A 50 -7.17 10.88 10.72
N GLU A 51 -7.34 9.71 11.35
CA GLU A 51 -6.23 8.80 11.61
C GLU A 51 -5.61 8.25 10.32
N SER A 52 -6.42 7.88 9.32
CA SER A 52 -5.92 7.37 8.03
C SER A 52 -5.17 8.46 7.27
N LEU A 53 -5.72 9.67 7.17
CA LEU A 53 -5.08 10.79 6.49
C LEU A 53 -3.75 11.18 7.14
N ALA A 54 -3.71 11.26 8.48
CA ALA A 54 -2.48 11.57 9.19
C ALA A 54 -1.40 10.49 8.96
N PHE A 55 -1.80 9.22 8.94
CA PHE A 55 -0.90 8.11 8.64
C PHE A 55 -0.35 8.18 7.22
N GLU A 56 -1.21 8.45 6.23
CA GLU A 56 -0.82 8.58 4.83
C GLU A 56 0.16 9.73 4.61
N MET A 57 -0.01 10.86 5.30
CA MET A 57 0.96 11.96 5.24
C MET A 57 2.34 11.51 5.71
N ILE A 58 2.41 10.77 6.83
CA ILE A 58 3.69 10.22 7.33
C ILE A 58 4.25 9.21 6.33
N PHE A 59 3.41 8.33 5.78
CA PHE A 59 3.83 7.33 4.81
C PHE A 59 4.39 7.98 3.53
N ILE A 60 3.69 8.95 2.95
CA ILE A 60 4.10 9.65 1.72
C ILE A 60 5.37 10.46 1.96
N ASP A 61 5.50 11.14 3.11
CA ASP A 61 6.74 11.84 3.47
C ASP A 61 7.91 10.84 3.57
N PHE A 62 7.68 9.69 4.22
CA PHE A 62 8.68 8.64 4.33
C PHE A 62 9.12 8.14 2.95
N LEU A 63 8.18 7.83 2.05
CA LEU A 63 8.50 7.41 0.67
C LEU A 63 9.28 8.48 -0.08
N SER A 64 8.94 9.76 0.08
CA SER A 64 9.56 10.88 -0.63
C SER A 64 11.02 11.12 -0.21
N ASN A 65 11.39 10.72 1.01
CA ASN A 65 12.73 10.87 1.55
C ASN A 65 13.67 9.70 1.21
N HIS A 66 13.20 8.69 0.47
CA HIS A 66 14.00 7.53 0.08
C HIS A 66 14.21 7.48 -1.44
N LYS A 67 15.39 6.98 -1.86
CA LYS A 67 15.71 6.79 -3.28
C LYS A 67 15.17 5.47 -3.84
N ASN A 68 14.89 4.51 -2.96
CA ASN A 68 14.44 3.18 -3.31
C ASN A 68 13.13 2.86 -2.55
N ILE A 69 12.10 2.46 -3.30
CA ILE A 69 10.77 2.21 -2.74
C ILE A 69 10.72 0.98 -1.83
N GLU A 70 11.50 -0.06 -2.13
CA GLU A 70 11.56 -1.29 -1.33
C GLU A 70 12.23 -1.03 0.02
N GLU A 71 13.33 -0.28 0.02
CA GLU A 71 13.99 0.19 1.24
C GLU A 71 13.02 1.06 2.07
N ALA A 72 12.35 2.03 1.43
CA ALA A 72 11.40 2.89 2.09
C ALA A 72 10.26 2.11 2.78
N ILE A 73 9.67 1.15 2.09
CA ILE A 73 8.59 0.31 2.61
C ILE A 73 9.06 -0.54 3.79
N LYS A 74 10.24 -1.13 3.67
CA LYS A 74 10.84 -1.99 4.70
C LYS A 74 11.13 -1.19 5.96
N ASP A 75 11.76 -0.03 5.81
CA ASP A 75 12.15 0.83 6.92
C ASP A 75 10.92 1.46 7.56
N PHE A 76 9.94 1.92 6.75
CA PHE A 76 8.67 2.42 7.27
C PHE A 76 7.96 1.37 8.12
N SER A 77 7.90 0.12 7.65
CA SER A 77 7.26 -0.98 8.36
C SER A 77 7.98 -1.34 9.66
N ALA A 78 9.32 -1.22 9.68
CA ALA A 78 10.11 -1.45 10.89
C ALA A 78 9.89 -0.34 11.93
N VAL A 79 9.97 0.92 11.51
CA VAL A 79 9.84 2.10 12.39
C VAL A 79 8.41 2.27 12.91
N HIS A 80 7.39 1.99 12.08
CA HIS A 80 5.97 2.26 12.38
C HIS A 80 5.14 0.97 12.56
N SER A 81 5.77 -0.16 12.90
CA SER A 81 5.12 -1.48 13.01
C SER A 81 3.84 -1.47 13.86
N SER A 82 3.87 -0.84 15.04
CA SER A 82 2.71 -0.73 15.94
C SER A 82 1.58 0.10 15.34
N LEU A 83 1.90 1.16 14.59
CA LEU A 83 0.92 2.02 13.94
C LEU A 83 0.28 1.33 12.73
N CYS A 84 1.07 0.62 11.93
CA CYS A 84 0.58 -0.25 10.86
C CYS A 84 -0.38 -1.33 11.40
N GLU A 85 -0.08 -1.91 12.57
CA GLU A 85 -0.94 -2.89 13.21
C GLU A 85 -2.23 -2.27 13.75
N LYS A 86 -2.14 -1.10 14.40
CA LYS A 86 -3.29 -0.36 14.94
C LYS A 86 -4.28 -0.05 13.83
N LEU A 87 -3.81 0.55 12.73
CA LEU A 87 -4.65 1.00 11.61
C LEU A 87 -4.93 -0.11 10.59
N LYS A 88 -4.44 -1.33 10.83
CA LYS A 88 -4.58 -2.46 9.90
C LYS A 88 -4.07 -2.14 8.49
N PHE A 89 -3.05 -1.27 8.39
CA PHE A 89 -2.36 -0.97 7.16
C PHE A 89 -1.62 -2.21 6.67
N ARG A 90 -1.63 -2.44 5.36
CA ARG A 90 -0.99 -3.59 4.74
C ARG A 90 -0.16 -3.14 3.56
N ILE A 91 0.94 -3.87 3.36
CA ILE A 91 1.82 -3.75 2.23
C ILE A 91 1.92 -5.14 1.63
N ILE A 92 1.55 -5.27 0.36
CA ILE A 92 1.50 -6.53 -0.38
C ILE A 92 2.50 -6.42 -1.52
N SER A 93 3.43 -7.39 -1.61
CA SER A 93 4.41 -7.52 -2.69
C SER A 93 3.86 -8.39 -3.83
N SER A 94 4.39 -8.18 -5.04
CA SER A 94 4.14 -9.06 -6.19
C SER A 94 4.91 -10.39 -6.13
N LEU A 95 5.94 -10.46 -5.27
CA LEU A 95 6.74 -11.65 -4.96
C LEU A 95 6.04 -12.51 -3.90
#